data_AF-A0A2G2DUL5-F1
#
_entry.id   AF-A0A2G2DUL5-F1
#
_cell.length_a   1.000
_cell.length_b   1.000
_cell.length_c   1.000
_cell.angle_alpha   90.00
_cell.angle_beta   90.00
_cell.angle_gamma   90.00
#
_symmetry.space_group_name_H-M   'P 1'
#
loop_
_entity.id
_entity.type
_entity.pdbx_description
1 polymer ?
#
loop_
_entity_poly.entity_id
_entity_poly.type
_entity_poly.pdbx_seq_one_letter_code
_entity_poly.pdbx_strand_id
1 'polypeptide(L)'
;MKSYVSSILLTIVLFFSCACLPVNAADRLPIRVQMVLIKVQPLLEKNQYSQVIAVLEAFQKKTKGPKDAIHDHPEINFLLGNCYSLIGELHKAHTYYTQTLARKPNHLGAWQNLAKTEYELENYPAASKAFFKSYQLTDKTDATLLYYSAVTSLMAQQYQQCLHYFDLLLDRHPERISLQWKENLVYALIQTNAAPRAIPYMIELAEQFRGAKQKQWQEILLQQYMALEMRGKAMELVNVLTRSNPTVAVWWKALTHIQLQNEQYDKALAAMTIYSYLSPMTREEEKLLGDLYMQEGIPLKAVANYEHCVDKKVDQQTLVSLVRSYLSLDRPALALEKMNSMGGAIAAQKRSMLQAEIHYVMKDYKQAAKFYQLAAQSKGKNSARAYLMAAYSFWQQGNTTRAEENFHKAARTKRFKIEAEKAIKQLASLTVLGIS
;
A
#
# COMPACT_ATOMS: atom_id res chain seq x y z
N MET A 1 2.57 1.39 6.42
CA MET A 1 2.16 2.80 6.57
C MET A 1 2.31 3.36 8.00
N LYS A 2 2.10 2.60 9.09
CA LYS A 2 2.38 3.08 10.47
C LYS A 2 3.86 3.40 10.78
N SER A 3 4.81 2.89 9.99
CA SER A 3 6.25 3.08 10.20
C SER A 3 6.83 4.40 9.68
N TYR A 4 6.08 5.22 8.92
CA TYR A 4 6.66 6.37 8.20
C TYR A 4 6.62 7.68 9.00
N VAL A 5 5.78 7.79 10.03
CA VAL A 5 5.69 9.00 10.87
C VAL A 5 6.79 9.01 11.96
N SER A 6 7.52 7.90 12.17
CA SER A 6 8.41 7.72 13.32
C SER A 6 9.78 8.41 13.21
N SER A 7 9.99 9.32 12.26
CA SER A 7 11.26 10.04 12.12
C SER A 7 11.07 11.53 11.86
N ILE A 8 10.00 12.12 12.40
CA ILE A 8 9.85 13.56 12.50
C ILE A 8 10.58 14.01 13.76
N LEU A 9 11.88 14.25 13.65
CA LEU A 9 12.64 14.91 14.72
C LEU A 9 12.51 16.43 14.52
N LEU A 10 11.69 17.09 15.32
CA LEU A 10 11.63 18.54 15.35
C LEU A 10 12.86 19.06 16.11
N THR A 11 13.87 19.55 15.40
CA THR A 11 15.01 20.27 16.00
C THR A 11 14.56 21.67 16.42
N ILE A 12 13.91 21.77 17.57
CA ILE A 12 13.47 23.05 18.15
C ILE A 12 14.45 23.48 19.23
N VAL A 13 15.16 24.56 18.97
CA VAL A 13 15.98 25.24 19.97
C VAL A 13 15.07 25.93 20.97
N LEU A 14 15.34 25.77 22.27
CA LEU A 14 14.64 26.55 23.31
C LEU A 14 14.98 28.03 23.09
N PHE A 15 13.95 28.86 22.93
CA PHE A 15 14.16 30.29 22.82
C PHE A 15 14.43 30.86 24.21
N PHE A 16 15.71 31.10 24.48
CA PHE A 16 16.13 31.96 25.57
C PHE A 16 16.05 33.40 25.09
N SER A 17 14.95 34.10 25.41
CA SER A 17 15.05 35.55 25.49
C SER A 17 15.90 35.87 26.72
N CYS A 18 17.22 35.94 26.54
CA CYS A 18 18.07 36.63 27.51
C CYS A 18 17.53 38.06 27.56
N ALA A 19 17.08 38.49 28.75
CA ALA A 19 16.41 39.77 28.92
C ALA A 19 17.34 40.91 28.47
N CYS A 20 17.27 41.31 27.21
CA CYS A 20 17.74 42.62 26.80
C CYS A 20 16.88 43.63 27.56
N LEU A 21 17.54 44.47 28.36
CA LEU A 21 16.90 45.51 29.13
C LEU A 21 15.96 46.30 28.20
N PRO A 22 14.66 46.36 28.50
CA PRO A 22 13.72 47.01 27.61
C PRO A 22 14.01 48.50 27.49
N VAL A 23 14.03 48.98 26.24
CA VAL A 23 14.33 50.37 25.85
C VAL A 23 13.21 51.33 26.27
N ASN A 24 12.00 50.82 26.51
CA ASN A 24 10.81 51.61 26.84
C ASN A 24 10.50 51.61 28.34
N ALA A 25 10.11 52.77 28.89
CA ALA A 25 9.81 52.92 30.32
C ALA A 25 8.62 52.06 30.81
N ALA A 26 7.67 51.76 29.92
CA ALA A 26 6.50 50.91 30.20
C ALA A 26 6.83 49.40 30.31
N ASP A 27 7.98 48.98 29.80
CA ASP A 27 8.41 47.58 29.77
C ASP A 27 9.41 47.23 30.88
N ARG A 28 9.80 48.21 31.72
CA ARG A 28 10.76 47.99 32.80
C ARG A 28 10.18 47.10 33.89
N LEU A 29 10.83 45.96 34.10
CA LEU A 29 10.46 44.98 35.13
C LEU A 29 10.48 45.63 36.54
N PRO A 30 9.61 45.22 37.48
CA PRO A 30 9.70 45.68 38.86
C PRO A 30 11.09 45.40 39.46
N ILE A 31 11.64 46.33 40.26
CA ILE A 31 13.00 46.23 40.81
C ILE A 31 13.25 44.89 41.52
N ARG A 32 12.26 44.38 42.27
CA ARG A 32 12.37 43.08 42.94
C ARG A 32 12.50 41.91 41.98
N VAL A 33 11.82 41.97 40.84
CA VAL A 33 11.92 40.97 39.76
C VAL A 33 13.30 41.07 39.10
N GLN A 34 13.78 42.28 38.82
CA GLN A 34 15.14 42.48 38.28
C GLN A 34 16.22 41.91 39.21
N MET A 35 16.15 42.21 40.51
CA MET A 35 17.13 41.73 41.49
C MET A 35 17.20 40.21 41.56
N VAL A 36 16.04 39.51 41.55
CA VAL A 36 16.05 38.05 41.60
C VAL A 36 16.56 37.43 40.29
N LEU A 37 16.24 38.01 39.13
CA LEU A 37 16.75 37.55 37.83
C LEU A 37 18.27 37.74 37.71
N ILE A 38 18.80 38.89 38.14
CA ILE A 38 20.25 39.14 38.19
C ILE A 38 20.93 38.15 39.14
N LYS A 39 20.31 37.87 40.30
CA LYS A 39 20.86 36.92 41.27
C LYS A 39 21.01 35.51 40.71
N VAL A 40 20.10 35.05 39.85
CA VAL A 40 20.15 33.70 39.28
C VAL A 40 20.97 33.60 38.00
N GLN A 41 21.36 34.73 37.38
CA GLN A 41 22.10 34.74 36.12
C GLN A 41 23.44 33.96 36.17
N PRO A 42 24.31 34.09 37.20
CA PRO A 42 25.53 33.30 37.27
C PRO A 42 25.29 31.79 37.41
N LEU A 43 24.15 31.40 37.97
CA LEU A 43 23.75 30.00 38.09
C LEU A 43 23.26 29.45 36.74
N LEU A 44 22.54 30.26 35.96
CA LEU A 44 22.14 29.94 34.60
C LEU A 44 23.35 29.72 33.68
N GLU A 45 24.35 30.61 33.74
CA GLU A 45 25.59 30.50 32.96
C GLU A 45 26.38 29.22 33.28
N LYS A 46 26.25 28.71 34.51
CA LYS A 46 26.84 27.44 34.96
C LYS A 46 25.94 26.22 34.75
N ASN A 47 24.78 26.39 34.09
CA ASN A 47 23.76 25.36 33.90
C ASN A 47 23.23 24.73 35.22
N GLN A 48 23.28 25.47 36.33
CA GLN A 48 22.85 25.01 37.66
C GLN A 48 21.33 25.18 37.85
N TYR A 49 20.53 24.57 36.97
CA TYR A 49 19.09 24.79 36.87
C TYR A 49 18.31 24.47 38.16
N SER A 50 18.67 23.40 38.87
CA SER A 50 18.01 23.06 40.14
C SER A 50 18.20 24.14 41.22
N GLN A 51 19.35 24.81 41.23
CA GLN A 51 19.61 25.91 42.16
C GLN A 51 18.84 27.18 41.74
N VAL A 52 18.77 27.46 40.43
CA VAL A 52 17.94 28.55 39.89
C VAL A 52 16.48 28.36 40.30
N ILE A 53 15.93 27.16 40.09
CA ILE A 53 14.56 26.79 40.49
C ILE A 53 14.35 27.06 41.98
N ALA A 54 15.24 26.58 42.86
CA ALA A 54 15.11 26.79 44.30
C ALA A 54 15.07 28.27 44.68
N VAL A 55 15.90 29.12 44.06
CA VAL A 55 15.92 30.57 44.31
C VAL A 55 14.63 31.23 43.83
N LEU A 56 14.14 30.87 42.64
CA LEU A 56 12.92 31.45 42.07
C LEU A 56 11.67 30.99 42.82
N GLU A 57 11.53 29.71 43.15
CA GLU A 57 10.41 29.21 43.96
C GLU A 57 10.39 29.85 45.37
N ALA A 58 11.57 30.02 46.00
CA ALA A 58 11.66 30.72 47.28
C ALA A 58 11.25 32.20 47.17
N PHE A 59 11.47 32.83 46.01
CA PHE A 59 10.96 34.16 45.73
C PHE A 59 9.43 34.14 45.56
N GLN A 60 8.87 33.19 44.81
CA GLN A 60 7.42 33.06 44.62
C GLN A 60 6.66 32.75 45.90
N LYS A 61 7.23 31.95 46.82
CA LYS A 61 6.63 31.64 48.13
C LYS A 61 6.35 32.88 48.99
N LYS A 62 6.96 34.02 48.69
CA LYS A 62 6.69 35.31 49.36
C LYS A 62 5.44 36.02 48.83
N THR A 63 4.70 35.40 47.93
CA THR A 63 3.45 35.92 47.36
C THR A 63 2.43 36.25 48.44
N LYS A 64 1.76 37.40 48.29
CA LYS A 64 0.61 37.81 49.12
C LYS A 64 -0.74 37.31 48.61
N GLY A 65 -0.73 36.40 47.64
CA GLY A 65 -1.92 35.77 47.07
C GLY A 65 -1.98 35.87 45.54
N PRO A 66 -3.07 35.38 44.91
CA PRO A 66 -3.17 35.22 43.45
C PRO A 66 -3.19 36.51 42.63
N LYS A 67 -3.11 37.70 43.24
CA LYS A 67 -3.03 38.99 42.56
C LYS A 67 -1.67 39.68 42.73
N ASP A 68 -0.70 39.01 43.36
CA ASP A 68 0.64 39.56 43.58
C ASP A 68 1.46 39.54 42.27
N ALA A 69 1.36 40.62 41.50
CA ALA A 69 2.06 40.78 40.22
C ALA A 69 3.60 40.81 40.34
N ILE A 70 4.17 40.89 41.56
CA ILE A 70 5.61 40.93 41.78
C ILE A 70 6.15 39.50 42.00
N HIS A 71 5.53 38.74 42.90
CA HIS A 71 6.01 37.38 43.22
C HIS A 71 5.45 36.31 42.27
N ASP A 72 4.31 36.57 41.62
CA ASP A 72 3.77 35.78 40.50
C ASP A 72 3.94 36.54 39.17
N HIS A 73 5.20 36.89 38.86
CA HIS A 73 5.53 37.68 37.67
C HIS A 73 5.73 36.79 36.43
N PRO A 74 5.19 37.16 35.24
CA PRO A 74 5.29 36.36 34.02
C PRO A 74 6.72 35.94 33.65
N GLU A 75 7.69 36.85 33.75
CA GLU A 75 9.09 36.53 33.40
C GLU A 75 9.77 35.55 34.40
N ILE A 76 9.31 35.53 35.66
CA ILE A 76 9.78 34.54 36.65
C ILE A 76 9.17 33.18 36.33
N ASN A 77 7.86 33.14 36.06
CA ASN A 77 7.18 31.93 35.60
C ASN A 77 7.83 31.40 34.32
N PHE A 78 8.11 32.26 33.34
CA PHE A 78 8.76 31.87 32.10
C PHE A 78 10.13 31.24 32.33
N LEU A 79 10.97 31.85 33.18
CA LEU A 79 12.28 31.32 33.52
C LEU A 79 12.19 29.99 34.30
N LEU A 80 11.26 29.86 35.24
CA LEU A 80 10.98 28.60 35.92
C LEU A 80 10.58 27.52 34.90
N GLY A 81 9.68 27.85 33.97
CA GLY A 81 9.29 26.96 32.87
C GLY A 81 10.49 26.49 32.04
N ASN A 82 11.38 27.41 31.67
CA ASN A 82 12.61 27.09 30.94
C ASN A 82 13.51 26.14 31.75
N CYS A 83 13.75 26.43 33.03
CA CYS A 83 14.58 25.59 33.89
C CYS A 83 13.97 24.20 34.08
N TYR A 84 12.66 24.08 34.31
CA TYR A 84 11.99 22.79 34.41
C TYR A 84 12.04 21.99 33.12
N SER A 85 11.89 22.65 31.97
CA SER A 85 12.04 22.02 30.65
C SER A 85 13.45 21.46 30.47
N LEU A 86 14.49 22.20 30.86
CA LEU A 86 15.89 21.79 30.72
C LEU A 86 16.28 20.61 31.62
N ILE A 87 15.62 20.43 32.76
CA ILE A 87 15.83 19.27 33.64
C ILE A 87 14.87 18.11 33.34
N GLY A 88 14.03 18.21 32.30
CA GLY A 88 13.11 17.16 31.86
C GLY A 88 11.79 17.08 32.63
N GLU A 89 11.50 18.02 33.52
CA GLU A 89 10.26 18.08 34.31
C GLU A 89 9.13 18.77 33.51
N LEU A 90 8.71 18.13 32.41
CA LEU A 90 7.83 18.72 31.40
C LEU A 90 6.47 19.18 31.93
N HIS A 91 5.85 18.46 32.86
CA HIS A 91 4.58 18.88 33.46
C HIS A 91 4.69 20.17 34.27
N LYS A 92 5.83 20.38 34.96
CA LYS A 92 6.09 21.64 35.65
C LYS A 92 6.37 22.75 34.66
N ALA A 93 7.14 22.47 33.60
CA ALA A 93 7.37 23.43 32.52
C ALA A 93 6.05 23.93 31.90
N HIS A 94 5.15 23.01 31.54
CA HIS A 94 3.80 23.31 31.08
C HIS A 94 3.05 24.24 32.06
N THR A 95 3.07 23.91 33.35
CA THR A 95 2.37 24.69 34.38
C THR A 95 2.89 26.13 34.43
N TYR A 96 4.21 26.32 34.41
CA TYR A 96 4.79 27.65 34.47
C TYR A 96 4.64 28.46 33.17
N TYR A 97 4.67 27.80 32.00
CA TYR A 97 4.36 28.49 30.74
C TYR A 97 2.89 28.90 30.66
N THR A 98 1.95 28.05 31.09
CA THR A 98 0.52 28.41 31.12
C THR A 98 0.25 29.55 32.11
N GLN A 99 0.91 29.58 33.28
CA GLN A 99 0.87 30.71 34.19
C GLN A 99 1.44 32.01 33.58
N THR A 100 2.55 31.91 32.83
CA THR A 100 3.10 33.04 32.08
C THR A 100 2.06 33.61 31.11
N LEU A 101 1.41 32.73 30.33
CA LEU A 101 0.43 33.11 29.32
C LEU A 101 -0.89 33.61 29.92
N ALA A 102 -1.27 33.16 31.11
CA ALA A 102 -2.42 33.69 31.84
C ALA A 102 -2.25 35.17 32.23
N ARG A 103 -1.00 35.62 32.41
CA ARG A 103 -0.66 37.01 32.75
C ARG A 103 -0.28 37.86 31.53
N LYS A 104 0.42 37.26 30.57
CA LYS A 104 0.91 37.91 29.35
C LYS A 104 0.51 37.06 28.13
N PRO A 105 -0.74 37.17 27.64
CA PRO A 105 -1.28 36.31 26.58
C PRO A 105 -0.54 36.39 25.24
N ASN A 106 0.21 37.46 25.01
CA ASN A 106 1.00 37.67 23.79
C ASN A 106 2.50 37.41 24.00
N HIS A 107 2.89 36.66 25.04
CA HIS A 107 4.29 36.30 25.27
C HIS A 107 4.77 35.25 24.26
N LEU A 108 5.47 35.68 23.21
CA LEU A 108 5.96 34.80 22.13
C LEU A 108 6.80 33.62 22.65
N GLY A 109 7.83 33.89 23.46
CA GLY A 109 8.70 32.83 23.99
C GLY A 109 7.97 31.77 24.80
N ALA A 110 6.97 32.15 25.60
CA ALA A 110 6.15 31.23 26.37
C ALA A 110 5.25 30.37 25.47
N TRP A 111 4.67 30.93 24.40
CA TRP A 111 3.92 30.14 23.41
C TRP A 111 4.81 29.14 22.68
N GLN A 112 6.02 29.54 22.26
CA GLN A 112 6.96 28.66 21.56
C GLN A 112 7.46 27.52 22.47
N ASN A 113 7.86 27.85 23.70
CA ASN A 113 8.35 26.84 24.64
C ASN A 113 7.21 25.95 25.15
N LEU A 114 5.99 26.48 25.33
CA LEU A 114 4.81 25.65 25.59
C LEU A 114 4.55 24.70 24.43
N ALA A 115 4.59 25.16 23.18
CA ALA A 115 4.39 24.30 22.01
C ALA A 115 5.38 23.13 21.97
N LYS A 116 6.66 23.41 22.27
CA LYS A 116 7.70 22.38 22.41
C LYS A 116 7.41 21.42 23.57
N THR A 117 7.06 21.92 24.75
CA THR A 117 6.74 21.08 25.91
C THR A 117 5.53 20.20 25.65
N GLU A 118 4.47 20.71 25.01
CA GLU A 118 3.30 19.92 24.62
C GLU A 118 3.65 18.85 23.58
N TYR A 119 4.58 19.15 22.65
CA TYR A 119 5.08 18.17 21.70
C TYR A 119 5.83 17.03 22.39
N GLU A 120 6.71 17.35 23.35
CA GLU A 120 7.47 16.35 24.12
C GLU A 120 6.57 15.56 25.08
N LEU A 121 5.46 16.14 25.54
CA LEU A 121 4.39 15.46 26.28
C LEU A 121 3.44 14.65 25.39
N GLU A 122 3.70 14.59 24.07
CA GLU A 122 2.85 13.96 23.06
C GLU A 122 1.42 14.52 22.97
N ASN A 123 1.18 15.71 23.53
CA ASN A 123 -0.07 16.44 23.41
C ASN A 123 -0.08 17.26 22.11
N TYR A 124 -0.05 16.55 20.99
CA TYR A 124 0.04 17.13 19.65
C TYR A 124 -1.05 18.16 19.32
N PRO A 125 -2.33 18.01 19.74
CA PRO A 125 -3.34 19.04 19.54
C PRO A 125 -3.01 20.38 20.22
N ALA A 126 -2.47 20.36 21.44
CA ALA A 126 -2.08 21.57 22.15
C ALA A 126 -0.82 22.19 21.55
N ALA A 127 0.18 21.36 21.21
CA ALA A 127 1.39 21.79 20.53
C ALA A 127 1.07 22.54 19.23
N SER A 128 0.18 22.00 18.40
CA SER A 128 -0.26 22.63 17.15
C SER A 128 -0.85 24.01 17.34
N LYS A 129 -1.76 24.16 18.32
CA LYS A 129 -2.36 25.46 18.65
C LYS A 129 -1.32 26.48 19.13
N ALA A 130 -0.38 26.04 19.96
CA ALA A 130 0.66 26.90 20.51
C ALA A 130 1.68 27.34 19.45
N PHE A 131 2.08 26.46 18.52
CA PHE A 131 2.90 26.84 17.36
C PHE A 131 2.16 27.84 16.47
N PHE A 132 0.87 27.62 16.20
CA PHE A 132 0.11 28.53 15.35
C PHE A 132 -0.06 29.90 16.00
N LYS A 133 -0.27 29.93 17.33
CA LYS A 133 -0.31 31.18 18.09
C LYS A 133 1.04 31.90 18.06
N SER A 134 2.15 31.18 18.14
CA SER A 134 3.49 31.74 17.98
C SER A 134 3.67 32.37 16.59
N TYR A 135 3.24 31.67 15.53
CA TYR A 135 3.25 32.21 14.16
C TYR A 135 2.43 33.50 14.01
N GLN A 136 1.28 33.60 14.68
CA GLN A 136 0.48 34.82 14.69
C GLN A 136 1.18 36.01 15.38
N LEU A 137 2.05 35.75 16.35
CA LEU A 137 2.77 36.75 17.13
C LEU A 137 4.10 37.20 16.47
N THR A 138 4.58 36.50 15.45
CA THR A 138 5.77 36.88 14.66
C THR A 138 5.41 37.65 13.38
N ASP A 139 4.27 38.35 13.40
CA ASP A 139 3.69 39.00 12.22
C ASP A 139 3.53 38.06 11.02
N LYS A 140 3.37 36.74 11.28
CA LYS A 140 3.14 35.70 10.28
C LYS A 140 4.31 35.49 9.30
N THR A 141 5.52 35.88 9.69
CA THR A 141 6.72 35.80 8.84
C THR A 141 7.48 34.48 8.98
N ASP A 142 7.38 33.79 10.12
CA ASP A 142 8.12 32.55 10.36
C ASP A 142 7.35 31.31 9.88
N ALA A 143 7.61 30.93 8.63
CA ALA A 143 7.05 29.73 8.00
C ALA A 143 7.29 28.43 8.82
N THR A 144 8.37 28.37 9.60
CA THR A 144 8.73 27.18 10.39
C THR A 144 7.71 26.90 11.47
N LEU A 145 7.22 27.95 12.16
CA LEU A 145 6.17 27.81 13.18
C LEU A 145 4.85 27.34 12.58
N LEU A 146 4.50 27.83 11.40
CA LEU A 146 3.30 27.37 10.68
C LEU A 146 3.46 25.90 10.22
N TYR A 147 4.65 25.51 9.77
CA TYR A 147 4.96 24.12 9.44
C TYR A 147 4.90 23.19 10.67
N TYR A 148 5.43 23.60 11.82
CA TYR A 148 5.30 22.84 13.06
C TYR A 148 3.85 22.70 13.50
N SER A 149 3.01 23.72 13.26
CA SER A 149 1.56 23.64 13.47
C SER A 149 0.94 22.55 12.59
N ALA A 150 1.31 22.49 11.30
CA ALA A 150 0.83 21.48 10.35
C ALA A 150 1.24 20.05 10.76
N VAL A 151 2.52 19.84 11.06
CA VAL A 151 3.06 18.52 11.37
C VAL A 151 2.56 17.99 12.71
N THR A 152 2.42 18.84 13.73
CA THR A 152 1.79 18.43 14.99
C THR A 152 0.30 18.12 14.81
N SER A 153 -0.43 18.83 13.95
CA SER A 153 -1.79 18.41 13.55
C SER A 153 -1.79 17.06 12.82
N LEU A 154 -0.79 16.77 11.98
CA LEU A 154 -0.65 15.47 11.32
C LEU A 154 -0.44 14.35 12.34
N MET A 155 0.44 14.55 13.33
CA MET A 155 0.68 13.58 14.42
C MET A 155 -0.56 13.39 15.31
N ALA A 156 -1.33 14.44 15.51
CA ALA A 156 -2.65 14.39 16.16
C ALA A 156 -3.74 13.71 15.31
N GLN A 157 -3.44 13.27 14.08
CA GLN A 157 -4.40 12.77 13.09
C GLN A 157 -5.52 13.77 12.74
N GLN A 158 -5.29 15.06 12.98
CA GLN A 158 -6.18 16.16 12.63
C GLN A 158 -5.91 16.60 11.20
N TYR A 159 -6.18 15.70 10.24
CA TYR A 159 -5.74 15.87 8.85
C TYR A 159 -6.31 17.14 8.19
N GLN A 160 -7.56 17.51 8.47
CA GLN A 160 -8.16 18.74 7.93
C GLN A 160 -7.45 20.00 8.43
N GLN A 161 -7.06 20.03 9.71
CA GLN A 161 -6.33 21.15 10.30
C GLN A 161 -4.89 21.21 9.74
N CYS A 162 -4.25 20.05 9.57
CA CYS A 162 -2.95 19.94 8.92
C CYS A 162 -2.99 20.52 7.50
N LEU A 163 -3.99 20.14 6.69
CA LEU A 163 -4.17 20.68 5.34
C LEU A 163 -4.43 22.17 5.35
N HIS A 164 -5.23 22.69 6.28
CA HIS A 164 -5.44 24.12 6.42
C HIS A 164 -4.12 24.88 6.64
N TYR A 165 -3.23 24.39 7.50
CA TYR A 165 -1.93 25.01 7.73
C TYR A 165 -0.99 24.89 6.52
N PHE A 166 -1.01 23.77 5.79
CA PHE A 166 -0.28 23.64 4.54
C PHE A 166 -0.82 24.58 3.44
N ASP A 167 -2.12 24.80 3.38
CA ASP A 167 -2.73 25.74 2.44
C ASP A 167 -2.25 27.16 2.73
N LEU A 168 -2.18 27.54 4.01
CA LEU A 168 -1.59 28.81 4.43
C LEU A 168 -0.09 28.92 4.12
N LEU A 169 0.67 27.83 4.23
CA LEU A 169 2.09 27.80 3.85
C LEU A 169 2.26 28.02 2.34
N LEU A 170 1.47 27.32 1.52
CA LEU A 170 1.52 27.43 0.06
C LEU A 170 1.13 28.83 -0.42
N ASP A 171 0.20 29.48 0.26
CA ASP A 171 -0.26 30.85 -0.06
C ASP A 171 0.76 31.93 0.35
N ARG A 172 1.37 31.81 1.54
CA ARG A 172 2.14 32.90 2.14
C ARG A 172 3.66 32.73 2.10
N HIS A 173 4.13 31.49 2.05
CA HIS A 173 5.54 31.12 2.15
C HIS A 173 5.93 30.04 1.13
N PRO A 174 5.49 30.12 -0.15
CA PRO A 174 5.71 29.06 -1.13
C PRO A 174 7.20 28.70 -1.32
N GLU A 175 8.09 29.69 -1.20
CA GLU A 175 9.54 29.54 -1.37
C GLU A 175 10.22 28.81 -0.22
N ARG A 176 9.57 28.72 0.96
CA ARG A 176 10.11 28.01 2.12
C ARG A 176 9.80 26.51 2.11
N ILE A 177 8.89 26.06 1.25
CA ILE A 177 8.37 24.69 1.26
C ILE A 177 9.38 23.74 0.61
N SER A 178 10.14 23.04 1.45
CA SER A 178 11.04 21.97 1.03
C SER A 178 10.30 20.72 0.55
N LEU A 179 11.01 19.83 -0.17
CA LEU A 179 10.47 18.51 -0.55
C LEU A 179 10.02 17.69 0.67
N GLN A 180 10.75 17.77 1.78
CA GLN A 180 10.42 17.07 3.01
C GLN A 180 9.08 17.56 3.60
N TRP A 181 8.78 18.85 3.44
CA TRP A 181 7.49 19.41 3.88
C TRP A 181 6.35 18.96 2.98
N LYS A 182 6.59 18.90 1.66
CA LYS A 182 5.63 18.36 0.68
C LYS A 182 5.31 16.89 0.93
N GLU A 183 6.28 16.10 1.37
CA GLU A 183 6.06 14.71 1.79
C GLU A 183 5.00 14.62 2.89
N ASN A 184 5.05 15.50 3.91
CA ASN A 184 4.02 15.55 4.96
C ASN A 184 2.65 16.03 4.47
N LEU A 185 2.61 16.99 3.54
CA LEU A 185 1.39 17.41 2.87
C LEU A 185 0.74 16.23 2.11
N VAL A 186 1.52 15.48 1.33
CA VAL A 186 1.03 14.32 0.59
C VAL A 186 0.43 13.28 1.54
N TYR A 187 1.08 12.98 2.66
CA TYR A 187 0.51 12.08 3.66
C TYR A 187 -0.87 12.56 4.15
N ALA A 188 -1.03 13.84 4.48
CA ALA A 188 -2.31 14.40 4.90
C ALA A 188 -3.39 14.32 3.80
N LEU A 189 -3.03 14.55 2.54
CA LEU A 189 -3.96 14.47 1.40
C LEU A 189 -4.44 13.04 1.14
N ILE A 190 -3.57 12.04 1.28
CA ILE A 190 -3.96 10.63 1.14
C ILE A 190 -4.97 10.24 2.23
N GLN A 191 -4.74 10.65 3.48
CA GLN A 191 -5.62 10.30 4.61
C GLN A 191 -7.01 10.95 4.53
N THR A 192 -7.13 12.07 3.82
CA THR A 192 -8.41 12.76 3.59
C THR A 192 -9.11 12.32 2.30
N ASN A 193 -8.59 11.29 1.62
CA ASN A 193 -9.06 10.85 0.31
C ASN A 193 -9.01 11.95 -0.77
N ALA A 194 -8.15 12.96 -0.58
CA ALA A 194 -7.91 14.04 -1.54
C ALA A 194 -6.78 13.65 -2.52
N ALA A 195 -6.77 12.40 -2.98
CA ALA A 195 -5.70 11.83 -3.80
C ALA A 195 -5.40 12.64 -5.09
N PRO A 196 -6.40 13.18 -5.84
CA PRO A 196 -6.12 14.00 -7.03
C PRO A 196 -5.27 15.24 -6.72
N ARG A 197 -5.46 15.86 -5.55
CA ARG A 197 -4.68 17.02 -5.10
C ARG A 197 -3.24 16.64 -4.73
N ALA A 198 -3.01 15.38 -4.36
CA ALA A 198 -1.69 14.89 -3.99
C ALA A 198 -0.79 14.56 -5.19
N ILE A 199 -1.38 14.24 -6.36
CA ILE A 199 -0.65 13.79 -7.55
C ILE A 199 0.49 14.73 -7.96
N PRO A 200 0.31 16.06 -8.09
CA PRO A 200 1.39 16.95 -8.51
C PRO A 200 2.59 16.89 -7.57
N TYR A 201 2.35 16.83 -6.26
CA TYR A 201 3.40 16.72 -5.26
C TYR A 201 4.07 15.35 -5.29
N MET A 202 3.32 14.27 -5.50
CA MET A 202 3.89 12.92 -5.66
C MET A 202 4.83 12.81 -6.87
N ILE A 203 4.45 13.44 -7.99
CA ILE A 203 5.31 13.53 -9.19
C ILE A 203 6.63 14.22 -8.81
N GLU A 204 6.55 15.39 -8.19
CA GLU A 204 7.73 16.15 -7.78
C GLU A 204 8.64 15.35 -6.84
N LEU A 205 8.06 14.63 -5.85
CA LEU A 205 8.82 13.79 -4.92
C LEU A 205 9.47 12.59 -5.64
N ALA A 206 8.77 11.96 -6.58
CA ALA A 206 9.30 10.86 -7.39
C ALA A 206 10.40 11.29 -8.37
N GLU A 207 10.38 12.54 -8.81
CA GLU A 207 11.38 13.12 -9.73
C GLU A 207 12.60 13.68 -9.01
N GLN A 208 12.43 14.31 -7.84
CA GLN A 208 13.52 15.03 -7.16
C GLN A 208 14.25 14.22 -6.10
N PHE A 209 13.60 13.27 -5.42
CA PHE A 209 14.32 12.39 -4.50
C PHE A 209 15.29 11.47 -5.25
N ARG A 210 16.25 10.88 -4.53
CA ARG A 210 17.25 9.95 -5.06
C ARG A 210 17.30 8.68 -4.21
N GLY A 211 17.78 7.59 -4.81
CA GLY A 211 17.96 6.30 -4.13
C GLY A 211 16.65 5.68 -3.65
N ALA A 212 16.64 5.12 -2.44
CA ALA A 212 15.51 4.38 -1.89
C ALA A 212 14.22 5.23 -1.79
N LYS A 213 14.33 6.51 -1.39
CA LYS A 213 13.18 7.42 -1.32
C LYS A 213 12.55 7.67 -2.69
N GLN A 214 13.37 7.79 -3.73
CA GLN A 214 12.86 7.99 -5.08
C GLN A 214 12.01 6.81 -5.53
N LYS A 215 12.54 5.59 -5.37
CA LYS A 215 11.82 4.35 -5.68
C LYS A 215 10.51 4.26 -4.91
N GLN A 216 10.54 4.56 -3.61
CA GLN A 216 9.34 4.58 -2.78
C GLN A 216 8.25 5.53 -3.33
N TRP A 217 8.62 6.76 -3.70
CA TRP A 217 7.65 7.73 -4.24
C TRP A 217 7.14 7.34 -5.63
N GLN A 218 7.97 6.70 -6.45
CA GLN A 218 7.55 6.11 -7.73
C GLN A 218 6.54 4.98 -7.52
N GLU A 219 6.73 4.11 -6.50
CA GLU A 219 5.79 3.04 -6.16
C GLU A 219 4.46 3.63 -5.69
N ILE A 220 4.49 4.62 -4.79
CA ILE A 220 3.30 5.31 -4.29
C ILE A 220 2.54 5.99 -5.44
N LEU A 221 3.24 6.72 -6.32
CA LEU A 221 2.62 7.39 -7.45
C LEU A 221 1.96 6.39 -8.41
N LEU A 222 2.63 5.28 -8.71
CA LEU A 222 2.07 4.23 -9.57
C LEU A 222 0.82 3.61 -8.95
N GLN A 223 0.85 3.28 -7.66
CA GLN A 223 -0.32 2.77 -6.94
C GLN A 223 -1.49 3.76 -6.99
N GLN A 224 -1.22 5.05 -6.84
CA GLN A 224 -2.26 6.08 -6.90
C GLN A 224 -2.84 6.26 -8.30
N TYR A 225 -2.03 6.20 -9.35
CA TYR A 225 -2.55 6.19 -10.72
C TYR A 225 -3.45 4.97 -10.99
N MET A 226 -3.07 3.80 -10.47
CA MET A 226 -3.90 2.60 -10.60
C MET A 226 -5.22 2.73 -9.81
N ALA A 227 -5.18 3.23 -8.58
CA ALA A 227 -6.36 3.39 -7.73
C ALA A 227 -7.35 4.43 -8.27
N LEU A 228 -6.85 5.49 -8.93
CA LEU A 228 -7.67 6.51 -9.59
C LEU A 228 -8.05 6.14 -11.04
N GLU A 229 -7.80 4.90 -11.47
CA GLU A 229 -8.04 4.41 -12.83
C GLU A 229 -7.38 5.26 -13.93
N MET A 230 -6.29 5.97 -13.60
CA MET A 230 -5.50 6.77 -14.54
C MET A 230 -4.55 5.89 -15.37
N ARG A 231 -5.12 4.93 -16.10
CA ARG A 231 -4.40 3.85 -16.81
C ARG A 231 -3.30 4.37 -17.75
N GLY A 232 -3.57 5.46 -18.48
CA GLY A 232 -2.61 6.08 -19.38
C GLY A 232 -1.35 6.57 -18.64
N LYS A 233 -1.52 7.29 -17.52
CA LYS A 233 -0.40 7.79 -16.71
C LYS A 233 0.35 6.67 -15.99
N ALA A 234 -0.36 5.66 -15.49
CA ALA A 234 0.26 4.46 -14.91
C ALA A 234 1.16 3.75 -15.93
N MET A 235 0.66 3.58 -17.15
CA MET A 235 1.39 2.94 -18.25
C MET A 235 2.62 3.76 -18.68
N GLU A 236 2.47 5.08 -18.82
CA GLU A 236 3.59 5.97 -19.12
C GLU A 236 4.69 5.88 -18.06
N LEU A 237 4.31 6.00 -16.77
CA LEU A 237 5.24 5.93 -15.65
C LEU A 237 5.99 4.59 -15.63
N VAL A 238 5.28 3.46 -15.68
CA VAL A 238 5.93 2.14 -15.60
C VAL A 238 6.85 1.88 -16.80
N ASN A 239 6.53 2.39 -17.99
CA ASN A 239 7.40 2.31 -19.16
C ASN A 239 8.69 3.12 -18.98
N VAL A 240 8.61 4.31 -18.38
CA VAL A 240 9.81 5.10 -18.05
C VAL A 240 10.65 4.35 -17.01
N LEU A 241 10.02 3.83 -15.95
CA LEU A 241 10.71 3.14 -14.85
C LEU A 241 11.40 1.85 -15.28
N THR A 242 10.77 1.04 -16.12
CA THR A 242 11.37 -0.20 -16.66
C THR A 242 12.53 0.09 -17.62
N ARG A 243 12.52 1.22 -18.33
CA ARG A 243 13.63 1.64 -19.21
C ARG A 243 14.79 2.25 -18.44
N SER A 244 14.50 3.12 -17.47
CA SER A 244 15.54 3.81 -16.70
C SER A 244 16.19 2.90 -15.66
N ASN A 245 15.44 1.96 -15.08
CA ASN A 245 15.89 1.05 -14.02
C ASN A 245 15.46 -0.40 -14.33
N PRO A 246 16.02 -1.03 -15.38
CA PRO A 246 15.55 -2.33 -15.86
C PRO A 246 15.81 -3.48 -14.90
N THR A 247 16.70 -3.31 -13.91
CA THR A 247 17.02 -4.34 -12.92
C THR A 247 16.04 -4.37 -11.74
N VAL A 248 15.11 -3.43 -11.65
CA VAL A 248 14.13 -3.36 -10.55
C VAL A 248 12.90 -4.21 -10.90
N ALA A 249 12.82 -5.41 -10.32
CA ALA A 249 11.78 -6.40 -10.59
C ALA A 249 10.33 -5.87 -10.40
N VAL A 250 10.10 -5.02 -9.40
CA VAL A 250 8.76 -4.49 -9.06
C VAL A 250 8.12 -3.76 -10.24
N TRP A 251 8.91 -3.08 -11.08
CA TRP A 251 8.40 -2.37 -12.26
C TRP A 251 7.92 -3.31 -13.36
N TRP A 252 8.64 -4.40 -13.58
CA TRP A 252 8.23 -5.43 -14.54
C TRP A 252 6.97 -6.15 -14.09
N LYS A 253 6.86 -6.46 -12.80
CA LYS A 253 5.63 -7.02 -12.22
C LYS A 253 4.44 -6.08 -12.41
N ALA A 254 4.61 -4.79 -12.13
CA ALA A 254 3.55 -3.81 -12.34
C ALA A 254 3.17 -3.67 -13.83
N LEU A 255 4.16 -3.66 -14.73
CA LEU A 255 3.94 -3.62 -16.17
C LEU A 255 3.14 -4.85 -16.64
N THR A 256 3.46 -6.05 -16.16
CA THR A 256 2.69 -7.26 -16.45
C THR A 256 1.22 -7.08 -16.11
N HIS A 257 0.91 -6.64 -14.88
CA HIS A 257 -0.48 -6.46 -14.45
C HIS A 257 -1.22 -5.40 -15.27
N ILE A 258 -0.56 -4.28 -15.60
CA ILE A 258 -1.15 -3.22 -16.44
C ILE A 258 -1.42 -3.72 -17.86
N GLN A 259 -0.49 -4.47 -18.46
CA GLN A 259 -0.65 -5.07 -19.79
C GLN A 259 -1.79 -6.11 -19.82
N LEU A 260 -1.90 -6.94 -18.77
CA LEU A 260 -3.01 -7.89 -18.62
C LEU A 260 -4.38 -7.20 -18.55
N GLN A 261 -4.48 -6.10 -17.80
CA GLN A 261 -5.72 -5.31 -17.72
C GLN A 261 -6.10 -4.66 -19.05
N ASN A 262 -5.11 -4.42 -19.92
CA ASN A 262 -5.30 -3.89 -21.27
C ASN A 262 -5.39 -4.99 -22.34
N GLU A 263 -5.52 -6.27 -21.93
CA GLU A 263 -5.62 -7.45 -22.82
C GLU A 263 -4.44 -7.63 -23.80
N GLN A 264 -3.27 -7.06 -23.45
CA GLN A 264 -2.03 -7.16 -24.23
C GLN A 264 -1.18 -8.32 -23.69
N TYR A 265 -1.62 -9.55 -23.98
CA TYR A 265 -1.04 -10.79 -23.44
C TYR A 265 0.41 -11.03 -23.90
N ASP A 266 0.75 -10.70 -25.13
CA ASP A 266 2.10 -10.78 -25.70
C ASP A 266 3.11 -9.93 -24.91
N LYS A 267 2.74 -8.67 -24.63
CA LYS A 267 3.57 -7.74 -23.87
C LYS A 267 3.60 -8.07 -22.39
N ALA A 268 2.47 -8.54 -21.84
CA ALA A 268 2.42 -9.06 -20.48
C ALA A 268 3.37 -10.25 -20.30
N LEU A 269 3.39 -11.18 -21.26
CA LEU A 269 4.31 -12.31 -21.26
C LEU A 269 5.77 -11.85 -21.30
N ALA A 270 6.10 -10.89 -22.17
CA ALA A 270 7.45 -10.33 -22.24
C ALA A 270 7.88 -9.70 -20.90
N ALA A 271 7.03 -8.87 -20.29
CA ALA A 271 7.31 -8.24 -19.00
C ALA A 271 7.43 -9.26 -17.86
N MET A 272 6.54 -10.26 -17.82
CA MET A 272 6.56 -11.32 -16.82
C MET A 272 7.80 -12.21 -16.94
N THR A 273 8.25 -12.46 -18.17
CA THR A 273 9.48 -13.20 -18.44
C THR A 273 10.69 -12.43 -17.90
N ILE A 274 10.77 -11.11 -18.11
CA ILE A 274 11.85 -10.29 -17.55
C ILE A 274 11.79 -10.30 -16.01
N TYR A 275 10.60 -10.14 -15.43
CA TYR A 275 10.40 -10.25 -13.98
C TYR A 275 10.93 -11.57 -13.41
N SER A 276 10.67 -12.70 -14.10
CA SER A 276 11.13 -14.03 -13.69
C SER A 276 12.65 -14.18 -13.57
N TYR A 277 13.42 -13.38 -14.32
CA TYR A 277 14.89 -13.37 -14.24
C TYR A 277 15.43 -12.50 -13.11
N LEU A 278 14.62 -11.55 -12.62
CA LEU A 278 15.06 -10.54 -11.63
C LEU A 278 14.68 -10.90 -10.20
N SER A 279 13.65 -11.73 -10.01
CA SER A 279 13.15 -12.12 -8.69
C SER A 279 12.67 -13.57 -8.72
N PRO A 280 12.87 -14.33 -7.61
CA PRO A 280 12.16 -15.59 -7.45
C PRO A 280 10.66 -15.34 -7.51
N MET A 281 9.94 -16.21 -8.21
CA MET A 281 8.50 -16.11 -8.40
C MET A 281 7.75 -16.91 -7.34
N THR A 282 6.55 -16.46 -6.99
CA THR A 282 5.61 -17.29 -6.22
C THR A 282 4.98 -18.36 -7.12
N ARG A 283 4.33 -19.36 -6.52
CA ARG A 283 3.60 -20.39 -7.27
C ARG A 283 2.47 -19.81 -8.11
N GLU A 284 1.77 -18.78 -7.62
CA GLU A 284 0.73 -18.09 -8.41
C GLU A 284 1.33 -17.33 -9.59
N GLU A 285 2.51 -16.75 -9.42
CA GLU A 285 3.24 -16.03 -10.47
C GLU A 285 3.77 -16.97 -11.55
N GLU A 286 4.32 -18.13 -11.16
CA GLU A 286 4.73 -19.19 -12.09
C GLU A 286 3.55 -19.76 -12.88
N LYS A 287 2.42 -19.97 -12.19
CA LYS A 287 1.17 -20.39 -12.84
C LYS A 287 0.71 -19.35 -13.84
N LEU A 288 0.71 -18.07 -13.47
CA LEU A 288 0.34 -16.97 -14.37
C LEU A 288 1.27 -16.92 -15.60
N LEU A 289 2.57 -17.12 -15.42
CA LEU A 289 3.53 -17.18 -16.53
C LEU A 289 3.23 -18.39 -17.44
N GLY A 290 2.90 -19.56 -16.87
CA GLY A 290 2.45 -20.73 -17.61
C GLY A 290 1.15 -20.47 -18.40
N ASP A 291 0.17 -19.82 -17.77
CA ASP A 291 -1.11 -19.43 -18.39
C ASP A 291 -0.87 -18.47 -19.56
N LEU A 292 0.04 -17.50 -19.42
CA LEU A 292 0.44 -16.59 -20.50
C LEU A 292 1.13 -17.31 -21.64
N TYR A 293 2.04 -18.25 -21.35
CA TYR A 293 2.65 -19.09 -22.39
C TYR A 293 1.62 -19.91 -23.15
N MET A 294 0.60 -20.47 -22.47
CA MET A 294 -0.48 -21.20 -23.14
C MET A 294 -1.34 -20.28 -24.01
N GLN A 295 -1.68 -19.09 -23.53
CA GLN A 295 -2.47 -18.12 -24.25
C GLN A 295 -1.79 -17.68 -25.55
N GLU A 296 -0.47 -17.47 -25.50
CA GLU A 296 0.36 -17.10 -26.66
C GLU A 296 0.79 -18.31 -27.52
N GLY A 297 0.28 -19.52 -27.24
CA GLY A 297 0.55 -20.69 -28.07
C GLY A 297 1.98 -21.25 -27.94
N ILE A 298 2.61 -21.11 -26.77
CA ILE A 298 3.96 -21.61 -26.45
C ILE A 298 3.89 -22.73 -25.38
N PRO A 299 3.22 -23.86 -25.67
CA PRO A 299 2.91 -24.87 -24.66
C PRO A 299 4.15 -25.56 -24.08
N LEU A 300 5.27 -25.61 -24.81
CA LEU A 300 6.52 -26.20 -24.31
C LEU A 300 7.04 -25.46 -23.07
N LYS A 301 7.01 -24.12 -23.08
CA LYS A 301 7.42 -23.31 -21.93
C LYS A 301 6.36 -23.32 -20.82
N ALA A 302 5.08 -23.41 -21.19
CA ALA A 302 4.00 -23.54 -20.22
C ALA A 302 4.14 -24.81 -19.37
N VAL A 303 4.40 -25.96 -19.99
CA VAL A 303 4.63 -27.24 -19.29
C VAL A 303 5.72 -27.09 -18.23
N ALA A 304 6.88 -26.54 -18.60
CA ALA A 304 7.99 -26.39 -17.65
C ALA A 304 7.60 -25.54 -16.41
N ASN A 305 6.84 -24.45 -16.61
CA ASN A 305 6.36 -23.62 -15.51
C ASN A 305 5.32 -24.35 -14.65
N TYR A 306 4.35 -25.01 -15.28
CA TYR A 306 3.34 -25.76 -14.56
C TYR A 306 3.92 -26.98 -13.82
N GLU A 307 4.94 -27.65 -14.35
CA GLU A 307 5.63 -28.75 -13.67
C GLU A 307 6.28 -28.27 -12.37
N HIS A 308 6.87 -27.07 -12.37
CA HIS A 308 7.44 -26.44 -11.18
C HIS A 308 6.37 -26.05 -10.15
N CYS A 309 5.20 -25.61 -10.62
CA CYS A 309 4.05 -25.28 -9.76
C CYS A 309 3.42 -26.51 -9.08
N VAL A 310 3.62 -27.71 -9.64
CA VAL A 310 2.86 -28.91 -9.33
C VAL A 310 3.57 -29.76 -8.27
N ASP A 311 3.17 -29.56 -7.01
CA ASP A 311 3.63 -30.27 -5.81
C ASP A 311 2.43 -30.82 -4.99
N LYS A 312 2.64 -31.69 -3.98
CA LYS A 312 1.64 -32.54 -3.26
C LYS A 312 0.40 -31.84 -2.67
N LYS A 313 0.28 -30.50 -2.70
CA LYS A 313 -0.89 -29.70 -2.27
C LYS A 313 -1.54 -28.95 -3.44
N VAL A 314 -1.88 -29.68 -4.50
CA VAL A 314 -2.25 -29.16 -5.83
C VAL A 314 -3.56 -28.35 -5.85
N ASP A 315 -3.56 -27.21 -6.56
CA ASP A 315 -4.75 -26.56 -7.12
C ASP A 315 -5.21 -27.32 -8.39
N GLN A 316 -6.45 -27.79 -8.39
CA GLN A 316 -7.06 -28.54 -9.50
C GLN A 316 -6.90 -27.86 -10.85
N GLN A 317 -6.91 -26.52 -10.86
CA GLN A 317 -6.84 -25.75 -12.09
C GLN A 317 -5.48 -25.86 -12.77
N THR A 318 -4.38 -25.84 -12.01
CA THR A 318 -3.01 -25.94 -12.55
C THR A 318 -2.78 -27.29 -13.22
N LEU A 319 -3.29 -28.39 -12.64
CA LEU A 319 -3.17 -29.71 -13.27
C LEU A 319 -3.98 -29.80 -14.57
N VAL A 320 -5.17 -29.20 -14.62
CA VAL A 320 -5.94 -29.11 -15.87
C VAL A 320 -5.14 -28.37 -16.94
N SER A 321 -4.53 -27.23 -16.61
CA SER A 321 -3.71 -26.48 -17.56
C SER A 321 -2.48 -27.28 -18.01
N LEU A 322 -1.80 -27.98 -17.09
CA LEU A 322 -0.65 -28.83 -17.41
C LEU A 322 -1.02 -29.97 -18.37
N VAL A 323 -2.11 -30.69 -18.10
CA VAL A 323 -2.60 -31.78 -18.99
C VAL A 323 -2.89 -31.23 -20.38
N ARG A 324 -3.61 -30.10 -20.47
CA ARG A 324 -3.91 -29.46 -21.76
C ARG A 324 -2.66 -29.03 -22.50
N SER A 325 -1.65 -28.55 -21.77
CA SER A 325 -0.36 -28.16 -22.35
C SER A 325 0.35 -29.36 -22.97
N TYR A 326 0.42 -30.51 -22.29
CA TYR A 326 0.97 -31.73 -22.88
C TYR A 326 0.17 -32.25 -24.09
N LEU A 327 -1.17 -32.18 -24.03
CA LEU A 327 -2.00 -32.58 -25.16
C LEU A 327 -1.75 -31.70 -26.38
N SER A 328 -1.55 -30.38 -26.20
CA SER A 328 -1.20 -29.47 -27.30
C SER A 328 0.21 -29.72 -27.88
N LEU A 329 1.08 -30.41 -27.14
CA LEU A 329 2.40 -30.85 -27.59
C LEU A 329 2.41 -32.26 -28.20
N ASP A 330 1.23 -32.88 -28.37
CA ASP A 330 1.10 -34.28 -28.79
C ASP A 330 1.86 -35.26 -27.87
N ARG A 331 1.83 -35.00 -26.55
CA ARG A 331 2.45 -35.86 -25.52
C ARG A 331 1.42 -36.45 -24.54
N PRO A 332 0.40 -37.17 -25.02
CA PRO A 332 -0.69 -37.66 -24.16
C PRO A 332 -0.24 -38.71 -23.13
N ALA A 333 0.79 -39.51 -23.41
CA ALA A 333 1.32 -40.50 -22.47
C ALA A 333 1.91 -39.83 -21.21
N LEU A 334 2.71 -38.78 -21.38
CA LEU A 334 3.26 -38.00 -20.26
C LEU A 334 2.16 -37.27 -19.48
N ALA A 335 1.14 -36.76 -20.18
CA ALA A 335 -0.03 -36.15 -19.54
C ALA A 335 -0.74 -37.16 -18.60
N LEU A 336 -0.89 -38.40 -19.05
CA LEU A 336 -1.52 -39.48 -18.27
C LEU A 336 -0.67 -39.86 -17.05
N GLU A 337 0.65 -40.02 -17.24
CA GLU A 337 1.59 -40.32 -16.16
C GLU A 337 1.57 -39.24 -15.08
N LYS A 338 1.70 -37.97 -15.48
CA LYS A 338 1.73 -36.83 -14.56
C LYS A 338 0.40 -36.66 -13.82
N MET A 339 -0.73 -36.89 -14.48
CA MET A 339 -2.03 -36.88 -13.81
C MET A 339 -2.20 -38.04 -12.82
N ASN A 340 -1.66 -39.23 -13.12
CA ASN A 340 -1.76 -40.40 -12.26
C ASN A 340 -0.88 -40.30 -11.01
N SER A 341 0.31 -39.70 -11.11
CA SER A 341 1.22 -39.50 -9.97
C SER A 341 0.65 -38.55 -8.89
N MET A 342 -0.38 -37.79 -9.22
CA MET A 342 -0.98 -36.75 -8.37
C MET A 342 -2.27 -37.18 -7.67
N GLY A 343 -2.45 -38.49 -7.46
CA GLY A 343 -3.69 -39.12 -7.00
C GLY A 343 -4.47 -38.35 -5.93
N GLY A 344 -5.79 -38.21 -6.13
CA GLY A 344 -6.72 -37.65 -5.14
C GLY A 344 -6.89 -36.13 -5.14
N ALA A 345 -6.04 -35.37 -5.83
CA ALA A 345 -6.13 -33.90 -5.84
C ALA A 345 -7.28 -33.32 -6.69
N ILE A 346 -7.79 -34.07 -7.67
CA ILE A 346 -8.86 -33.64 -8.56
C ILE A 346 -10.18 -34.33 -8.22
N ALA A 347 -11.27 -33.57 -8.20
CA ALA A 347 -12.63 -34.10 -8.12
C ALA A 347 -12.84 -35.22 -9.16
N ALA A 348 -13.40 -36.35 -8.73
CA ALA A 348 -13.50 -37.58 -9.54
C ALA A 348 -14.06 -37.34 -10.95
N GLN A 349 -15.12 -36.54 -11.09
CA GLN A 349 -15.68 -36.17 -12.40
C GLN A 349 -14.67 -35.51 -13.34
N LYS A 350 -13.95 -34.48 -12.86
CA LYS A 350 -12.99 -33.74 -13.67
C LYS A 350 -11.81 -34.64 -14.03
N ARG A 351 -11.37 -35.50 -13.10
CA ARG A 351 -10.31 -36.49 -13.37
C ARG A 351 -10.73 -37.45 -14.47
N SER A 352 -11.93 -38.00 -14.41
CA SER A 352 -12.45 -38.89 -15.46
C SER A 352 -12.57 -38.17 -16.81
N MET A 353 -12.97 -36.89 -16.81
CA MET A 353 -13.02 -36.10 -18.04
C MET A 353 -11.63 -35.95 -18.69
N LEU A 354 -10.61 -35.56 -17.90
CA LEU A 354 -9.24 -35.43 -18.40
C LEU A 354 -8.66 -36.77 -18.87
N GLN A 355 -8.88 -37.86 -18.12
CA GLN A 355 -8.49 -39.22 -18.55
C GLN A 355 -9.10 -39.57 -19.91
N ALA A 356 -10.39 -39.28 -20.07
CA ALA A 356 -11.09 -39.57 -21.32
C ALA A 356 -10.54 -38.72 -22.48
N GLU A 357 -10.28 -37.43 -22.26
CA GLU A 357 -9.65 -36.54 -23.25
C GLU A 357 -8.27 -37.07 -23.68
N ILE A 358 -7.43 -37.49 -22.73
CA ILE A 358 -6.10 -38.05 -23.02
C ILE A 358 -6.21 -39.35 -23.83
N HIS A 359 -7.04 -40.31 -23.41
CA HIS A 359 -7.24 -41.57 -24.14
C HIS A 359 -7.84 -41.35 -25.53
N TYR A 360 -8.72 -40.36 -25.69
CA TYR A 360 -9.28 -40.01 -26.99
C TYR A 360 -8.20 -39.52 -27.96
N VAL A 361 -7.29 -38.65 -27.51
CA VAL A 361 -6.14 -38.17 -28.31
C VAL A 361 -5.20 -39.32 -28.65
N MET A 362 -4.98 -40.28 -27.74
CA MET A 362 -4.21 -41.50 -28.01
C MET A 362 -4.90 -42.49 -28.98
N LYS A 363 -6.13 -42.18 -29.45
CA LYS A 363 -6.99 -43.08 -30.25
C LYS A 363 -7.35 -44.38 -29.52
N ASP A 364 -7.17 -44.45 -28.20
CA ASP A 364 -7.67 -45.53 -27.36
C ASP A 364 -9.13 -45.24 -27.02
N TYR A 365 -9.97 -45.36 -28.05
CA TYR A 365 -11.38 -45.01 -27.97
C TYR A 365 -12.14 -45.88 -26.97
N LYS A 366 -11.66 -47.10 -26.71
CA LYS A 366 -12.23 -48.02 -25.72
C LYS A 366 -12.12 -47.44 -24.31
N GLN A 367 -10.92 -47.01 -23.92
CA GLN A 367 -10.71 -46.39 -22.62
C GLN A 367 -11.31 -44.98 -22.56
N ALA A 368 -11.24 -44.22 -23.64
CA ALA A 368 -11.88 -42.90 -23.73
C ALA A 368 -13.39 -42.98 -23.44
N ALA A 369 -14.10 -43.91 -24.10
CA ALA A 369 -15.53 -44.13 -23.89
C ALA A 369 -15.84 -44.50 -22.42
N LYS A 370 -15.05 -45.40 -21.83
CA LYS A 370 -15.19 -45.79 -20.41
C LYS A 370 -15.09 -44.58 -19.48
N PHE A 371 -14.04 -43.77 -19.62
CA PHE A 371 -13.83 -42.61 -18.73
C PHE A 371 -14.82 -41.47 -18.99
N TYR A 372 -15.25 -41.24 -20.23
CA TYR A 372 -16.32 -40.29 -20.52
C TYR A 372 -17.65 -40.71 -19.88
N GLN A 373 -17.99 -42.00 -19.92
CA GLN A 373 -19.19 -42.51 -19.23
C GLN A 373 -19.10 -42.32 -17.71
N LEU A 374 -17.95 -42.59 -17.10
CA LEU A 374 -17.72 -42.32 -15.67
C LEU A 374 -17.87 -40.83 -15.34
N ALA A 375 -17.32 -39.94 -16.17
CA ALA A 375 -17.48 -38.51 -16.02
C ALA A 375 -18.95 -38.07 -16.16
N ALA A 376 -19.73 -38.75 -17.00
CA ALA A 376 -21.13 -38.43 -17.25
C ALA A 376 -22.08 -38.84 -16.11
N GLN A 377 -21.73 -39.86 -15.31
CA GLN A 377 -22.55 -40.36 -14.19
C GLN A 377 -22.71 -39.35 -13.05
N SER A 378 -21.79 -38.40 -12.93
CA SER A 378 -21.87 -37.34 -11.92
C SER A 378 -22.80 -36.21 -12.38
N LYS A 379 -23.85 -35.95 -11.60
CA LYS A 379 -24.85 -34.90 -11.89
C LYS A 379 -24.15 -33.53 -11.93
N GLY A 380 -24.02 -32.94 -13.11
CA GLY A 380 -23.35 -31.65 -13.29
C GLY A 380 -23.42 -31.11 -14.72
N LYS A 381 -23.06 -29.82 -14.89
CA LYS A 381 -23.11 -29.10 -16.18
C LYS A 381 -22.30 -29.77 -17.31
N ASN A 382 -21.30 -30.58 -16.97
CA ASN A 382 -20.43 -31.26 -17.94
C ASN A 382 -20.87 -32.69 -18.29
N SER A 383 -21.92 -33.22 -17.66
CA SER A 383 -22.40 -34.59 -17.91
C SER A 383 -22.83 -34.80 -19.37
N ALA A 384 -23.56 -33.84 -19.94
CA ALA A 384 -24.00 -33.91 -21.33
C ALA A 384 -22.84 -33.86 -22.33
N ARG A 385 -21.80 -33.06 -22.05
CA ARG A 385 -20.57 -33.05 -22.87
C ARG A 385 -19.84 -34.38 -22.78
N ALA A 386 -19.78 -34.98 -21.59
CA ALA A 386 -19.15 -36.29 -21.41
C ALA A 386 -19.93 -37.38 -22.17
N TYR A 387 -21.27 -37.38 -22.15
CA TYR A 387 -22.06 -38.29 -22.99
C TYR A 387 -21.81 -38.09 -24.49
N LEU A 388 -21.71 -36.85 -24.95
CA LEU A 388 -21.41 -36.55 -26.35
C LEU A 388 -20.06 -37.13 -26.76
N MET A 389 -19.02 -36.91 -25.96
CA MET A 389 -17.68 -37.44 -26.26
C MET A 389 -17.59 -38.97 -26.11
N ALA A 390 -18.35 -39.57 -25.18
CA ALA A 390 -18.49 -41.02 -25.10
C ALA A 390 -19.12 -41.59 -26.38
N ALA A 391 -20.15 -40.92 -26.91
CA ALA A 391 -20.82 -41.31 -28.14
C ALA A 391 -19.86 -41.29 -29.33
N TYR A 392 -19.09 -40.22 -29.50
CA TYR A 392 -18.04 -40.13 -30.52
C TYR A 392 -16.97 -41.22 -30.34
N SER A 393 -16.58 -41.52 -29.10
CA SER A 393 -15.62 -42.59 -28.81
C SER A 393 -16.18 -43.97 -29.21
N PHE A 394 -17.47 -44.26 -28.96
CA PHE A 394 -18.09 -45.52 -29.41
C PHE A 394 -18.25 -45.61 -30.91
N TRP A 395 -18.56 -44.48 -31.56
CA TRP A 395 -18.66 -44.44 -33.01
C TRP A 395 -17.32 -44.76 -33.67
N GLN A 396 -16.22 -44.19 -33.18
CA GLN A 396 -14.87 -44.50 -33.68
C GLN A 396 -14.45 -45.97 -33.43
N GLN A 397 -15.13 -46.68 -32.54
CA GLN A 397 -14.94 -48.13 -32.32
C GLN A 397 -15.84 -49.00 -33.23
N GLY A 398 -16.69 -48.40 -34.07
CA GLY A 398 -17.71 -49.11 -34.84
C GLY A 398 -18.93 -49.56 -34.00
N ASN A 399 -19.02 -49.18 -32.73
CA ASN A 399 -20.15 -49.53 -31.87
C ASN A 399 -21.28 -48.51 -32.02
N THR A 400 -22.01 -48.61 -33.12
CA THR A 400 -23.09 -47.68 -33.50
C THR A 400 -24.23 -47.66 -32.48
N THR A 401 -24.60 -48.83 -31.91
CA THR A 401 -25.66 -48.93 -30.90
C THR A 401 -25.33 -48.12 -29.64
N ARG A 402 -24.14 -48.31 -29.07
CA ARG A 402 -23.74 -47.52 -27.88
C ARG A 402 -23.51 -46.06 -28.22
N ALA A 403 -23.04 -45.75 -29.43
CA ALA A 403 -22.89 -44.36 -29.86
C ALA A 403 -24.25 -43.64 -29.86
N GLU A 404 -25.26 -44.23 -30.49
CA GLU A 404 -26.63 -43.69 -30.56
C GLU A 404 -27.24 -43.47 -29.17
N GLU A 405 -27.14 -44.46 -28.27
CA GLU A 405 -27.62 -44.33 -26.88
C GLU A 405 -27.02 -43.12 -26.15
N ASN A 406 -25.71 -42.90 -26.31
CA ASN A 406 -25.01 -41.81 -25.64
C ASN A 406 -25.31 -40.45 -26.31
N PHE A 407 -25.51 -40.40 -27.63
CA PHE A 407 -25.99 -39.19 -28.29
C PHE A 407 -27.39 -38.79 -27.80
N HIS A 408 -28.32 -39.73 -27.65
CA HIS A 408 -29.64 -39.43 -27.07
C HIS A 408 -29.55 -38.87 -25.65
N LYS A 409 -28.63 -39.38 -24.82
CA LYS A 409 -28.38 -38.85 -23.47
C LYS A 409 -27.81 -37.42 -23.52
N ALA A 410 -26.88 -37.14 -24.44
CA ALA A 410 -26.34 -35.80 -24.66
C ALA A 410 -27.43 -34.81 -25.16
N ALA A 411 -28.32 -35.26 -26.04
CA ALA A 411 -29.36 -34.45 -26.66
C ALA A 411 -30.43 -33.91 -25.68
N ARG A 412 -30.52 -34.48 -24.47
CA ARG A 412 -31.38 -33.98 -23.39
C ARG A 412 -31.00 -32.57 -22.93
N THR A 413 -29.78 -32.13 -23.18
CA THR A 413 -29.32 -30.78 -22.85
C THR A 413 -29.38 -29.88 -24.07
N LYS A 414 -30.10 -28.75 -23.98
CA LYS A 414 -30.31 -27.80 -25.09
C LYS A 414 -29.01 -27.43 -25.84
N ARG A 415 -27.90 -27.22 -25.12
CA ARG A 415 -26.59 -26.86 -25.69
C ARG A 415 -26.05 -27.88 -26.71
N PHE A 416 -26.26 -29.18 -26.48
CA PHE A 416 -25.68 -30.26 -27.30
C PHE A 416 -26.73 -30.98 -28.16
N LYS A 417 -27.99 -30.56 -28.09
CA LYS A 417 -29.12 -31.20 -28.79
C LYS A 417 -28.90 -31.29 -30.29
N ILE A 418 -28.59 -30.15 -30.92
CA ILE A 418 -28.44 -30.06 -32.38
C ILE A 418 -27.28 -30.94 -32.87
N GLU A 419 -26.13 -30.87 -32.18
CA GLU A 419 -24.93 -31.64 -32.52
C GLU A 419 -25.18 -33.15 -32.39
N ALA A 420 -25.79 -33.57 -31.28
CA ALA A 420 -26.11 -34.97 -31.04
C ALA A 420 -27.14 -35.52 -32.03
N GLU A 421 -28.22 -34.77 -32.33
CA GLU A 421 -29.23 -35.18 -33.32
C GLU A 421 -28.65 -35.29 -34.73
N LYS A 422 -27.74 -34.38 -35.10
CA LYS A 422 -27.02 -34.47 -36.37
C LYS A 422 -26.17 -35.73 -36.44
N ALA A 423 -25.43 -36.06 -35.38
CA ALA A 423 -24.61 -37.26 -35.31
C ALA A 423 -25.45 -38.55 -35.36
N ILE A 424 -26.63 -38.58 -34.70
CA ILE A 424 -27.58 -39.71 -34.78
C ILE A 424 -28.05 -39.94 -36.21
N LYS A 425 -28.43 -38.87 -36.93
CA LYS A 425 -28.84 -38.98 -38.35
C LYS A 425 -27.71 -39.51 -39.23
N GLN A 426 -26.47 -39.09 -38.98
CA GLN A 426 -25.30 -39.59 -39.71
C GLN A 426 -25.06 -41.08 -39.44
N LEU A 427 -25.15 -41.51 -38.18
CA LEU A 427 -25.07 -42.93 -37.82
C LEU A 427 -26.12 -43.77 -38.56
N ALA A 428 -27.38 -43.32 -38.55
CA ALA A 428 -28.48 -44.01 -39.24
C ALA A 428 -28.27 -44.12 -40.76
N SER A 429 -27.66 -43.10 -41.39
CA SER A 429 -27.36 -43.15 -42.82
C SER A 429 -26.23 -44.14 -43.17
N LEU A 430 -25.25 -44.31 -42.28
CA LEU A 430 -24.13 -45.23 -42.47
C LEU A 430 -24.54 -46.69 -42.27
N THR A 431 -25.42 -46.98 -41.31
CA THR A 431 -25.99 -48.32 -41.12
C THR A 431 -26.88 -48.75 -42.29
N VAL A 432 -27.59 -47.82 -42.93
CA VAL A 432 -28.42 -48.10 -44.13
C VAL A 432 -27.56 -48.39 -45.38
N LEU A 433 -26.33 -47.85 -45.45
CA LEU A 433 -25.42 -48.03 -46.58
C LEU A 433 -24.50 -49.27 -46.48
N GLY A 434 -24.57 -50.05 -45.41
CA GLY A 434 -23.83 -51.31 -45.28
C GLY A 434 -22.31 -51.17 -45.12
N ILE A 435 -21.81 -49.97 -44.78
CA ILE A 435 -20.39 -49.72 -44.54
C ILE A 435 -20.16 -49.84 -43.04
N SER A 436 -19.72 -51.02 -42.59
CA SER A 436 -19.38 -51.31 -41.18
C SER A 436 -17.91 -51.05 -40.88
#